data_AF-A0A3B0KQN4-F1
#
_entry.id   AF-A0A3B0KQN4-F1
#
_cell.length_a   1.000
_cell.length_b   1.000
_cell.length_c   1.000
_cell.angle_alpha   90.00
_cell.angle_beta   90.00
_cell.angle_gamma   90.00
#
_symmetry.space_group_name_H-M   'P 1'
#
loop_
_entity.id
_entity.type
_entity.pdbx_description
1 polymer ?
#
loop_
_entity_poly.entity_id
_entity_poly.type
_entity_poly.pdbx_seq_one_letter_code
_entity_poly.pdbx_strand_id
1 'polypeptide(L)'
;MTENKTKLDPKKIFEDLSTFVENLQTGSGRLEEFMRDAEMIGDAITAQMQADGHVFKDYLGELPSTASCVDEISLLLPVHFEVFLPVRLPIALAPSFDEKQRTVQLRHPDMLHPFFFGNMLNARCMNFVLKQELQQTIASIGRMRSYDLSYRANHSRHVPFMHQILAVDRRSNGRRCIRFDFVLALLFEGPVLPLPPYYDAPINYTWLAYGKIEVGRNRHPADWGVVVPKWQTRSDLDAKRLNGVLLLTHRLLSTQQCQNYAAPGPLKLGLATAVQEIKGLGYELTPTPVLVMLTMKKLMQKDVDGATTNVKQLMSIVRLIEQLYNGGQDEAHGEAGKACNMQHLCSTPEANY
;
A
#
# COMPACT_ATOMS: atom_id res chain seq x y z
N MET A 1 -15.83 -49.35 6.71
CA MET A 1 -15.11 -48.23 6.07
C MET A 1 -15.36 -47.00 6.91
N THR A 2 -14.46 -46.71 7.84
CA THR A 2 -14.52 -45.53 8.71
C THR A 2 -13.69 -44.42 8.07
N GLU A 3 -14.35 -43.33 7.67
CA GLU A 3 -13.68 -42.11 7.21
C GLU A 3 -12.85 -41.52 8.37
N ASN A 4 -11.53 -41.63 8.26
CA ASN A 4 -10.62 -40.82 9.07
C ASN A 4 -10.74 -39.36 8.60
N LYS A 5 -11.64 -38.60 9.22
CA LYS A 5 -11.59 -37.14 9.19
C LYS A 5 -10.42 -36.71 10.08
N THR A 6 -9.25 -36.58 9.49
CA THR A 6 -8.10 -35.93 10.14
C THR A 6 -8.54 -34.52 10.52
N LYS A 7 -8.82 -34.30 11.81
CA LYS A 7 -9.17 -32.99 12.34
C LYS A 7 -7.92 -32.12 12.18
N LEU A 8 -7.91 -31.25 11.17
CA LEU A 8 -6.80 -30.34 10.94
C LEU A 8 -6.65 -29.44 12.17
N ASP A 9 -5.46 -29.43 12.78
CA ASP A 9 -5.11 -28.54 13.88
C ASP A 9 -4.88 -27.11 13.33
N PRO A 10 -5.73 -26.13 13.70
CA PRO A 10 -5.59 -24.76 13.23
C PRO A 10 -4.24 -24.12 13.59
N LYS A 11 -3.64 -24.45 14.75
CA LYS A 11 -2.33 -23.92 15.14
C LYS A 11 -1.24 -24.40 14.20
N LYS A 12 -1.25 -25.70 13.89
CA LYS A 12 -0.33 -26.30 12.94
C LYS A 12 -0.46 -25.67 11.54
N ILE A 13 -1.67 -25.37 11.08
CA ILE A 13 -1.87 -24.65 9.81
C ILE A 13 -1.22 -23.26 9.84
N PHE A 14 -1.33 -22.53 10.95
CA PHE A 14 -0.78 -21.18 11.06
C PHE A 14 0.75 -21.17 11.19
N GLU A 15 1.32 -22.14 11.89
CA GLU A 15 2.77 -22.37 11.93
C GLU A 15 3.28 -22.76 10.54
N ASP A 16 2.62 -23.72 9.87
CA ASP A 16 2.94 -24.15 8.51
C ASP A 16 2.85 -22.97 7.51
N LEU A 17 1.86 -22.08 7.65
CA LEU A 17 1.73 -20.87 6.82
C LEU A 17 2.85 -19.86 7.08
N SER A 18 3.30 -19.72 8.32
CA SER A 18 4.39 -18.80 8.68
C SER A 18 5.72 -19.33 8.13
N THR A 19 6.00 -20.62 8.32
CA THR A 19 7.16 -21.31 7.74
C THR A 19 7.11 -21.33 6.21
N PHE A 20 5.92 -21.50 5.60
CA PHE A 20 5.76 -21.42 4.16
C PHE A 20 6.08 -20.03 3.62
N VAL A 21 5.58 -18.98 4.27
CA VAL A 21 5.86 -17.57 3.93
C VAL A 21 7.37 -17.28 3.95
N GLU A 22 8.09 -17.80 4.94
CA GLU A 22 9.55 -17.65 5.02
C GLU A 22 10.28 -18.39 3.88
N ASN A 23 9.76 -19.55 3.47
CA ASN A 23 10.32 -20.38 2.40
C ASN A 23 9.90 -19.96 0.97
N LEU A 24 8.95 -19.03 0.83
CA LEU A 24 8.43 -18.59 -0.48
C LEU A 24 9.41 -17.75 -1.30
N GLN A 25 10.53 -17.35 -0.71
CA GLN A 25 11.56 -16.53 -1.35
C GLN A 25 12.41 -17.39 -2.29
N THR A 26 11.96 -17.55 -3.54
CA THR A 26 12.67 -18.34 -4.55
C THR A 26 13.36 -17.44 -5.59
N GLY A 27 14.69 -17.59 -5.69
CA GLY A 27 15.55 -17.21 -6.82
C GLY A 27 16.11 -15.79 -6.81
N SER A 28 17.27 -15.56 -6.15
CA SER A 28 18.01 -14.28 -6.17
C SER A 28 18.11 -13.66 -7.57
N GLY A 29 18.44 -14.48 -8.58
CA GLY A 29 18.59 -14.01 -9.96
C GLY A 29 17.30 -13.50 -10.63
N ARG A 30 16.12 -13.98 -10.23
CA ARG A 30 14.84 -13.47 -10.77
C ARG A 30 14.49 -12.11 -10.14
N LEU A 31 14.79 -11.93 -8.86
CA LEU A 31 14.57 -10.66 -8.17
C LEU A 31 15.53 -9.59 -8.71
N GLU A 32 16.80 -9.93 -8.89
CA GLU A 32 17.82 -9.04 -9.47
C GLU A 32 17.46 -8.58 -10.90
N GLU A 33 17.02 -9.52 -11.76
CA GLU A 33 16.55 -9.16 -13.11
C GLU A 33 15.35 -8.21 -13.05
N PHE A 34 14.36 -8.52 -12.21
CA PHE A 34 13.19 -7.66 -12.01
C PHE A 34 13.59 -6.26 -11.53
N MET A 35 14.47 -6.15 -10.53
CA MET A 35 14.87 -4.85 -9.98
C MET A 35 15.59 -4.01 -11.03
N ARG A 36 16.51 -4.62 -11.79
CA ARG A 36 17.20 -3.95 -12.89
C ARG A 36 16.24 -3.46 -13.97
N ASP A 37 15.22 -4.26 -14.31
CA ASP A 37 14.22 -3.86 -15.29
C ASP A 37 13.34 -2.72 -14.74
N ALA A 38 12.99 -2.76 -13.46
CA ALA A 38 12.21 -1.71 -12.80
C ALA A 38 12.98 -0.38 -12.73
N GLU A 39 14.27 -0.41 -12.39
CA GLU A 39 15.18 0.74 -12.38
C GLU A 39 15.29 1.35 -13.78
N MET A 40 15.60 0.53 -14.79
CA MET A 40 15.68 0.99 -16.18
C MET A 40 14.38 1.67 -16.65
N ILE A 41 13.21 1.10 -16.32
CA ILE A 41 11.91 1.71 -16.67
C ILE A 41 11.77 3.06 -15.94
N GLY A 42 12.08 3.12 -14.64
CA GLY A 42 12.02 4.34 -13.85
C GLY A 42 12.93 5.45 -14.37
N ASP A 43 14.16 5.10 -14.75
CA ASP A 43 15.15 6.01 -15.32
C ASP A 43 14.69 6.56 -16.67
N ALA A 44 14.14 5.70 -17.54
CA ALA A 44 13.63 6.12 -18.84
C ALA A 44 12.45 7.09 -18.70
N ILE A 45 11.54 6.84 -17.75
CA ILE A 45 10.43 7.75 -17.43
C ILE A 45 10.96 9.09 -16.94
N THR A 46 11.89 9.07 -15.98
CA THR A 46 12.49 10.28 -15.39
C THR A 46 13.21 11.10 -16.47
N ALA A 47 14.02 10.46 -17.30
CA ALA A 47 14.73 11.12 -18.40
C ALA A 47 13.77 11.75 -19.42
N GLN A 48 12.68 11.06 -19.76
CA GLN A 48 11.67 11.61 -20.67
C GLN A 48 10.91 12.79 -20.02
N MET A 49 10.55 12.71 -18.74
CA MET A 49 9.95 13.84 -18.02
C MET A 49 10.87 15.06 -17.97
N GLN A 50 12.17 14.85 -17.80
CA GLN A 50 13.18 15.91 -17.83
C GLN A 50 13.27 16.55 -19.22
N ALA A 51 13.28 15.73 -20.28
CA ALA A 51 13.29 16.20 -21.66
C ALA A 51 12.03 17.02 -22.00
N ASP A 52 10.87 16.60 -21.50
CA ASP A 52 9.58 17.28 -21.70
C ASP A 52 9.39 18.52 -20.79
N GLY A 53 10.34 18.80 -19.91
CA GLY A 53 10.30 19.96 -19.01
C GLY A 53 9.16 19.88 -17.98
N HIS A 54 8.73 18.69 -17.61
CA HIS A 54 7.64 18.44 -16.69
C HIS A 54 7.93 18.92 -15.26
N VAL A 55 6.87 19.24 -14.52
CA VAL A 55 6.96 19.68 -13.12
C VAL A 55 7.45 18.53 -12.23
N PHE A 56 7.05 17.28 -12.52
CA PHE A 56 7.45 16.10 -11.75
C PHE A 56 8.81 15.48 -12.12
N LYS A 57 9.58 16.12 -13.01
CA LYS A 57 10.81 15.56 -13.58
C LYS A 57 11.88 15.11 -12.57
N ASP A 58 11.90 15.70 -11.36
CA ASP A 58 12.89 15.39 -10.32
C ASP A 58 12.28 14.68 -9.09
N TYR A 59 11.03 14.22 -9.20
CA TYR A 59 10.26 13.66 -8.06
C TYR A 59 9.94 12.16 -8.19
N LEU A 60 10.42 11.48 -9.24
CA LEU A 60 10.14 10.05 -9.47
C LEU A 60 11.29 9.10 -9.11
N GLY A 61 12.34 9.57 -8.43
CA GLY A 61 13.52 8.75 -8.10
C GLY A 61 13.20 7.48 -7.30
N GLU A 62 12.16 7.51 -6.48
CA GLU A 62 11.73 6.37 -5.67
C GLU A 62 10.73 5.44 -6.39
N LEU A 63 10.45 5.68 -7.67
CA LEU A 63 9.48 4.89 -8.45
C LEU A 63 9.80 3.38 -8.44
N PRO A 64 11.05 2.90 -8.56
CA PRO A 64 11.37 1.48 -8.51
C PRO A 64 10.95 0.77 -7.20
N SER A 65 10.95 1.47 -6.06
CA SER A 65 10.48 0.90 -4.78
C SER A 65 9.00 0.52 -4.80
N THR A 66 8.22 1.15 -5.67
CA THR A 66 6.78 0.90 -5.85
C THR A 66 6.50 -0.25 -6.83
N ALA A 67 7.53 -0.76 -7.50
CA ALA A 67 7.40 -1.79 -8.51
C ALA A 67 6.92 -3.13 -7.93
N SER A 68 6.30 -3.93 -8.79
CA SER A 68 5.92 -5.32 -8.53
C SER A 68 6.00 -6.09 -9.85
N CYS A 69 6.61 -7.27 -9.88
CA CYS A 69 6.50 -8.17 -11.03
C CYS A 69 5.36 -9.16 -10.77
N VAL A 70 4.36 -9.17 -11.65
CA VAL A 70 3.26 -10.13 -11.62
C VAL A 70 3.45 -11.12 -12.75
N ASP A 71 3.32 -12.40 -12.42
CA ASP A 71 3.40 -13.52 -13.36
C ASP A 71 2.42 -14.61 -12.89
N GLU A 72 1.19 -14.54 -13.41
CA GLU A 72 0.05 -15.34 -12.95
C GLU A 72 -0.16 -15.25 -11.43
N ILE A 73 0.04 -16.34 -10.68
CA ILE A 73 -0.09 -16.38 -9.21
C ILE A 73 1.20 -15.93 -8.48
N SER A 74 2.27 -15.66 -9.22
CA SER A 74 3.54 -15.20 -8.68
C SER A 74 3.57 -13.68 -8.56
N LEU A 75 4.13 -13.21 -7.45
CA LEU A 75 4.34 -11.79 -7.18
C LEU A 75 5.77 -11.62 -6.65
N LEU A 76 6.57 -10.80 -7.33
CA LEU A 76 7.87 -10.35 -6.85
C LEU A 76 7.79 -8.89 -6.45
N LEU A 77 8.45 -8.55 -5.36
CA LEU A 77 8.47 -7.22 -4.76
C LEU A 77 9.90 -6.88 -4.34
N PRO A 78 10.30 -5.59 -4.36
CA PRO A 78 11.52 -5.16 -3.68
C PRO A 78 11.47 -5.57 -2.21
N VAL A 79 12.63 -5.79 -1.57
CA VAL A 79 12.70 -6.07 -0.13
C VAL A 79 11.98 -4.95 0.63
N HIS A 80 12.33 -3.71 0.31
CA HIS A 80 11.65 -2.53 0.84
C HIS A 80 10.63 -1.99 -0.18
N PHE A 81 9.53 -2.71 -0.36
CA PHE A 81 8.43 -2.22 -1.21
C PHE A 81 7.75 -0.98 -0.58
N GLU A 82 7.31 -0.06 -1.42
CA GLU A 82 6.50 1.09 -1.01
C GLU A 82 5.16 1.14 -1.77
N VAL A 83 4.17 1.79 -1.16
CA VAL A 83 2.91 2.18 -1.82
C VAL A 83 2.78 3.67 -2.00
N PHE A 84 3.42 4.45 -1.14
CA PHE A 84 3.48 5.89 -1.28
C PHE A 84 4.72 6.23 -2.08
N LEU A 85 4.58 7.02 -3.12
CA LEU A 85 5.71 7.64 -3.80
C LEU A 85 6.01 8.96 -3.08
N PRO A 86 7.11 9.03 -2.30
CA PRO A 86 7.43 10.22 -1.53
C PRO A 86 7.96 11.33 -2.42
N VAL A 87 7.43 12.53 -2.24
CA VAL A 87 7.88 13.76 -2.90
C VAL A 87 8.35 14.75 -1.84
N ARG A 88 9.61 15.16 -1.96
CA ARG A 88 10.19 16.24 -1.13
C ARG A 88 10.06 17.55 -1.89
N LEU A 89 9.21 18.44 -1.42
CA LEU A 89 9.10 19.77 -2.05
C LEU A 89 10.20 20.69 -1.49
N PRO A 90 10.98 21.36 -2.35
CA PRO A 90 12.06 22.26 -1.92
C PRO A 90 11.53 23.64 -1.50
N ILE A 91 10.42 23.68 -0.76
CA ILE A 91 9.75 24.92 -0.32
C ILE A 91 9.30 24.79 1.14
N ALA A 92 9.41 25.88 1.90
CA ALA A 92 9.02 25.91 3.30
C ALA A 92 7.50 26.05 3.43
N LEU A 93 6.84 25.06 4.03
CA LEU A 93 5.38 25.04 4.18
C LEU A 93 4.99 25.33 5.63
N ALA A 94 3.98 26.17 5.82
CA ALA A 94 3.34 26.39 7.11
C ALA A 94 2.21 25.36 7.32
N PRO A 95 2.29 24.49 8.35
CA PRO A 95 1.30 23.46 8.59
C PRO A 95 0.18 23.96 9.51
N SER A 96 -1.05 23.48 9.29
CA SER A 96 -2.18 23.61 10.20
C SER A 96 -2.81 22.24 10.39
N PHE A 97 -2.62 21.66 11.58
CA PHE A 97 -3.09 20.30 11.88
C PHE A 97 -4.51 20.29 12.46
N ASP A 98 -5.28 19.27 12.10
CA ASP A 98 -6.57 18.94 12.70
C ASP A 98 -6.44 17.59 13.41
N GLU A 99 -6.52 17.62 14.74
CA GLU A 99 -6.43 16.44 15.60
C GLU A 99 -7.57 15.44 15.34
N LYS A 100 -8.80 15.92 15.22
CA LYS A 100 -10.00 15.08 15.08
C LYS A 100 -10.01 14.35 13.75
N GLN A 101 -9.65 15.06 12.68
CA GLN A 101 -9.62 14.49 11.34
C GLN A 101 -8.30 13.78 11.01
N ARG A 102 -7.27 13.96 11.86
CA ARG A 102 -5.90 13.46 11.62
C ARG A 102 -5.36 13.96 10.28
N THR A 103 -5.58 15.24 9.99
CA THR A 103 -5.19 15.88 8.72
C THR A 103 -4.28 17.08 8.95
N VAL A 104 -3.63 17.51 7.88
CA VAL A 104 -2.84 18.74 7.83
C VAL A 104 -3.21 19.55 6.59
N GLN A 105 -3.27 20.87 6.74
CA GLN A 105 -3.26 21.81 5.63
C GLN A 105 -1.87 22.44 5.54
N LEU A 106 -1.35 22.54 4.33
CA LEU A 106 0.00 23.05 4.07
C LEU A 106 -0.11 24.33 3.25
N ARG A 107 0.47 25.42 3.74
CA ARG A 107 0.35 26.75 3.12
C ARG A 107 1.70 27.34 2.79
N HIS A 108 1.75 28.16 1.75
CA HIS A 108 2.88 29.02 1.44
C HIS A 108 2.33 30.39 0.99
N PRO A 109 2.79 31.51 1.58
CA PRO A 109 2.38 32.83 1.12
C PRO A 109 2.85 33.06 -0.33
N ASP A 110 1.99 33.62 -1.17
CA ASP A 110 2.34 34.13 -2.51
C ASP A 110 2.99 33.11 -3.49
N MET A 111 2.68 31.81 -3.35
CA MET A 111 3.22 30.77 -4.25
C MET A 111 2.38 30.62 -5.52
N LEU A 112 2.98 30.92 -6.68
CA LEU A 112 2.43 30.59 -7.99
C LEU A 112 3.09 29.30 -8.50
N HIS A 113 2.52 28.16 -8.13
CA HIS A 113 2.99 26.84 -8.57
C HIS A 113 1.79 25.93 -8.86
N PRO A 114 1.85 25.06 -9.89
CA PRO A 114 0.71 24.20 -10.30
C PRO A 114 0.24 23.20 -9.24
N PHE A 115 0.98 23.08 -8.13
CA PHE A 115 0.60 22.24 -6.99
C PHE A 115 -0.34 22.95 -6.00
N PHE A 116 -0.48 24.27 -6.11
CA PHE A 116 -1.22 25.10 -5.18
C PHE A 116 -2.55 25.54 -5.76
N PHE A 117 -3.53 25.71 -4.88
CA PHE A 117 -4.77 26.42 -5.16
C PHE A 117 -4.88 27.60 -4.20
N GLY A 118 -4.69 28.82 -4.72
CA GLY A 118 -4.41 29.98 -3.89
C GLY A 118 -3.09 29.79 -3.13
N ASN A 119 -3.09 29.99 -1.81
CA ASN A 119 -1.92 29.81 -0.95
C ASN A 119 -1.82 28.39 -0.33
N MET A 120 -2.71 27.47 -0.70
CA MET A 120 -2.77 26.12 -0.12
C MET A 120 -2.25 25.07 -1.09
N LEU A 121 -1.38 24.21 -0.60
CA LEU A 121 -0.92 23.04 -1.33
C LEU A 121 -2.06 22.04 -1.45
N ASN A 122 -2.36 21.60 -2.67
CA ASN A 122 -3.58 20.90 -2.99
C ASN A 122 -3.30 19.53 -3.64
N ALA A 123 -3.70 18.45 -2.97
CA ALA A 123 -3.45 17.09 -3.44
C ALA A 123 -4.14 16.82 -4.79
N ARG A 124 -5.34 17.37 -5.00
CA ARG A 124 -6.06 17.24 -6.27
C ARG A 124 -5.27 17.88 -7.41
N CYS A 125 -4.77 19.10 -7.24
CA CYS A 125 -3.93 19.78 -8.22
C CYS A 125 -2.69 18.93 -8.57
N MET A 126 -1.94 18.48 -7.55
CA MET A 126 -0.75 17.64 -7.75
C MET A 126 -1.05 16.34 -8.51
N ASN A 127 -2.11 15.61 -8.14
CA ASN A 127 -2.48 14.36 -8.78
C ASN A 127 -2.97 14.56 -10.23
N PHE A 128 -3.63 15.68 -10.54
CA PHE A 128 -4.02 15.99 -11.92
C PHE A 128 -2.83 16.33 -12.81
N VAL A 129 -1.90 17.14 -12.32
CA VAL A 129 -0.65 17.47 -13.02
C VAL A 129 0.14 16.18 -13.27
N LEU A 130 0.36 15.38 -12.22
CA LEU A 130 1.09 14.11 -12.33
C LEU A 130 0.42 13.16 -13.33
N LYS A 131 -0.92 13.07 -13.31
CA LYS A 131 -1.65 12.25 -14.27
C LYS A 131 -1.39 12.69 -15.70
N GLN A 132 -1.48 13.99 -15.97
CA GLN A 132 -1.28 14.51 -17.32
C GLN A 132 0.15 14.26 -17.81
N GLU A 133 1.15 14.58 -16.97
CA GLU A 133 2.56 14.41 -17.32
C GLU A 133 2.90 12.93 -17.54
N LEU A 134 2.49 12.02 -16.66
CA LEU A 134 2.70 10.58 -16.85
C LEU A 134 1.99 10.05 -18.10
N GLN A 135 0.77 10.53 -18.41
CA GLN A 135 0.08 10.13 -19.65
C GLN A 135 0.89 10.51 -20.88
N GLN A 136 1.41 11.74 -20.92
CA GLN A 136 2.21 12.25 -22.04
C GLN A 136 3.55 11.53 -22.14
N THR A 137 4.28 11.46 -21.03
CA THR A 137 5.59 10.78 -20.95
C THR A 137 5.49 9.32 -21.39
N ILE A 138 4.53 8.56 -20.85
CA ILE A 138 4.40 7.14 -21.17
C ILE A 138 3.94 6.93 -22.62
N ALA A 139 3.09 7.81 -23.16
CA ALA A 139 2.72 7.77 -24.57
C ALA A 139 3.91 8.10 -25.49
N SER A 140 4.78 9.04 -25.09
CA SER A 140 6.00 9.41 -25.82
C SER A 140 7.00 8.26 -25.87
N ILE A 141 7.23 7.59 -24.74
CA ILE A 141 8.09 6.40 -24.70
C ILE A 141 7.45 5.27 -25.51
N GLY A 142 6.19 4.94 -25.22
CA GLY A 142 5.37 3.91 -25.86
C GLY A 142 5.88 2.48 -25.62
N ARG A 143 7.11 2.20 -26.03
CA ARG A 143 7.77 0.90 -25.96
C ARG A 143 9.19 1.04 -25.45
N MET A 144 9.59 0.09 -24.61
CA MET A 144 10.95 0.05 -24.09
C MET A 144 11.46 -1.39 -24.03
N ARG A 145 12.54 -1.68 -24.77
CA ARG A 145 13.10 -3.04 -24.91
C ARG A 145 12.00 -4.07 -25.24
N SER A 146 11.76 -5.05 -24.37
CA SER A 146 10.74 -6.09 -24.50
C SER A 146 9.37 -5.68 -23.96
N TYR A 147 9.19 -4.47 -23.44
CA TYR A 147 7.98 -4.02 -22.78
C TYR A 147 7.17 -3.03 -23.62
N ASP A 148 5.86 -3.22 -23.65
CA ASP A 148 4.90 -2.17 -24.01
C ASP A 148 4.48 -1.43 -22.74
N LEU A 149 4.61 -0.10 -22.74
CA LEU A 149 4.27 0.73 -21.59
C LEU A 149 2.86 1.29 -21.71
N SER A 150 2.17 1.38 -20.58
CA SER A 150 0.88 2.04 -20.49
C SER A 150 0.71 2.66 -19.11
N TYR A 151 -0.15 3.68 -19.06
CA TYR A 151 -0.45 4.38 -17.82
C TYR A 151 -1.96 4.49 -17.62
N ARG A 152 -2.37 4.33 -16.36
CA ARG A 152 -3.72 4.64 -15.90
C ARG A 152 -3.68 5.19 -14.48
N ALA A 153 -4.77 5.82 -14.07
CA ALA A 153 -4.98 6.19 -12.68
C ALA A 153 -6.35 5.69 -12.24
N ASN A 154 -6.42 5.20 -11.01
CA ASN A 154 -7.69 4.91 -10.36
C ASN A 154 -8.19 6.20 -9.70
N HIS A 155 -9.48 6.47 -9.89
CA HIS A 155 -10.11 7.71 -9.45
C HIS A 155 -10.95 7.47 -8.20
N SER A 156 -10.84 8.40 -7.25
CA SER A 156 -11.79 8.53 -6.16
C SER A 156 -12.55 9.83 -6.33
N ARG A 157 -13.88 9.78 -6.47
CA ARG A 157 -14.75 10.95 -6.74
C ARG A 157 -14.21 11.84 -7.86
N HIS A 158 -13.81 11.23 -8.98
CA HIS A 158 -13.22 11.90 -10.16
C HIS A 158 -11.84 12.53 -9.97
N VAL A 159 -11.19 12.35 -8.81
CA VAL A 159 -9.80 12.80 -8.58
C VAL A 159 -8.86 11.60 -8.68
N PRO A 160 -7.76 11.67 -9.45
CA PRO A 160 -6.76 10.61 -9.45
C PRO A 160 -6.18 10.42 -8.05
N PHE A 161 -6.04 9.18 -7.61
CA PHE A 161 -5.53 8.86 -6.26
C PHE A 161 -4.40 7.84 -6.29
N MET A 162 -4.60 6.74 -7.01
CA MET A 162 -3.57 5.72 -7.22
C MET A 162 -3.16 5.74 -8.70
N HIS A 163 -1.88 5.95 -8.94
CA HIS A 163 -1.27 5.97 -10.25
C HIS A 163 -0.71 4.59 -10.55
N GLN A 164 -0.85 4.17 -11.81
CA GLN A 164 -0.37 2.89 -12.27
C GLN A 164 0.38 3.04 -13.60
N ILE A 165 1.63 2.61 -13.60
CA ILE A 165 2.42 2.40 -14.81
C ILE A 165 2.58 0.90 -15.00
N LEU A 166 2.24 0.40 -16.18
CA LEU A 166 2.27 -1.01 -16.54
C LEU A 166 3.24 -1.22 -17.69
N ALA A 167 4.22 -2.08 -17.47
CA ALA A 167 5.17 -2.56 -18.47
C ALA A 167 4.90 -4.04 -18.75
N VAL A 168 4.26 -4.33 -19.88
CA VAL A 168 3.85 -5.69 -20.26
C VAL A 168 4.94 -6.35 -21.12
N ASP A 169 5.43 -7.52 -20.70
CA ASP A 169 6.42 -8.27 -21.47
C ASP A 169 5.78 -8.84 -22.74
N ARG A 170 6.25 -8.39 -23.90
CA ARG A 170 5.77 -8.79 -25.23
C ARG A 170 5.96 -10.28 -25.50
N ARG A 171 6.93 -10.93 -24.86
CA ARG A 171 7.20 -12.37 -25.03
C ARG A 171 6.29 -13.25 -24.18
N SER A 172 5.58 -12.67 -23.23
CA SER A 172 4.76 -13.39 -22.26
C SER A 172 3.28 -13.51 -22.67
N ASN A 173 2.89 -13.00 -23.84
CA ASN A 173 1.47 -12.85 -24.23
C ASN A 173 0.64 -12.11 -23.17
N GLY A 174 1.24 -11.12 -22.50
CA GLY A 174 0.58 -10.34 -21.46
C GLY A 174 0.55 -10.96 -20.06
N ARG A 175 1.14 -12.14 -19.86
CA ARG A 175 1.12 -12.86 -18.57
C ARG A 175 2.11 -12.29 -17.54
N ARG A 176 3.27 -11.84 -18.00
CA ARG A 176 4.31 -11.22 -17.17
C ARG A 176 4.26 -9.71 -17.36
N CYS A 177 4.15 -8.98 -16.26
CA CYS A 177 4.26 -7.52 -16.30
C CYS A 177 4.96 -6.98 -15.06
N ILE A 178 5.63 -5.84 -15.24
CA ILE A 178 6.11 -5.00 -14.14
C ILE A 178 5.09 -3.88 -13.96
N ARG A 179 4.69 -3.64 -12.72
CA ARG A 179 3.69 -2.63 -12.33
C ARG A 179 4.26 -1.71 -11.29
N PHE A 180 4.15 -0.41 -11.54
CA PHE A 180 4.41 0.64 -10.57
C PHE A 180 3.07 1.18 -10.13
N ASP A 181 2.57 0.66 -9.02
CA ASP A 181 1.30 1.09 -8.42
C ASP A 181 1.62 1.94 -7.18
N PHE A 182 1.26 3.22 -7.20
CA PHE A 182 1.63 4.13 -6.12
C PHE A 182 0.60 5.24 -5.86
N VAL A 183 0.63 5.76 -4.63
CA VAL A 183 -0.12 6.93 -4.18
C VAL A 183 0.88 8.06 -3.96
N LEU A 184 0.62 9.21 -4.55
CA LEU A 184 1.45 10.39 -4.34
C LEU A 184 1.39 10.85 -2.88
N ALA A 185 2.54 11.04 -2.25
CA ALA A 185 2.63 11.57 -0.89
C ALA A 185 3.78 12.56 -0.74
N LEU A 186 3.61 13.56 0.10
CA LEU A 186 4.65 14.51 0.47
C LEU A 186 5.44 13.94 1.65
N LEU A 187 6.76 13.99 1.57
CA LEU A 187 7.65 13.52 2.62
C LEU A 187 8.21 14.70 3.43
N PHE A 188 8.07 14.59 4.74
CA PHE A 188 8.60 15.55 5.70
C PHE A 188 9.50 14.88 6.72
N GLU A 189 10.55 15.57 7.10
CA GLU A 189 11.42 15.19 8.22
C GLU A 189 10.86 15.80 9.50
N GLY A 190 10.62 14.97 10.51
CA GLY A 190 10.05 15.38 11.81
C GLY A 190 10.80 16.52 12.48
N PRO A 191 12.15 16.54 12.48
CA PRO A 191 12.91 17.67 13.03
C PRO A 191 12.71 19.01 12.30
N VAL A 192 12.35 18.98 11.01
CA VAL A 192 12.15 20.18 10.19
C VAL A 192 10.70 20.66 10.28
N LEU A 193 9.74 19.73 10.21
CA LEU A 193 8.31 20.01 10.29
C LEU A 193 7.67 19.05 11.30
N PRO A 194 7.70 19.36 12.62
CA PRO A 194 7.27 18.42 13.64
C PRO A 194 5.76 18.19 13.61
N LEU A 195 5.37 16.92 13.81
CA LEU A 195 4.01 16.54 14.11
C LEU A 195 3.64 16.91 15.55
N PRO A 196 2.38 17.30 15.80
CA PRO A 196 1.86 17.44 17.15
C PRO A 196 1.98 16.17 17.99
N PRO A 197 2.10 16.28 19.32
CA PRO A 197 2.33 15.13 20.22
C PRO A 197 1.30 14.01 20.10
N TYR A 198 0.04 14.33 19.79
CA TYR A 198 -1.03 13.34 19.64
C TYR A 198 -0.81 12.37 18.47
N TYR A 199 0.19 12.57 17.61
CA TYR A 199 0.57 11.61 16.58
C TYR A 199 1.42 10.44 17.10
N ASP A 200 1.90 10.49 18.35
CA ASP A 200 2.74 9.46 18.97
C ASP A 200 3.96 9.08 18.11
N ALA A 201 4.55 10.08 17.45
CA ALA A 201 5.72 9.88 16.59
C ALA A 201 6.99 9.62 17.42
N PRO A 202 7.92 8.76 16.95
CA PRO A 202 9.20 8.56 17.63
C PRO A 202 10.09 9.81 17.55
N ILE A 203 11.24 9.84 18.23
CA ILE A 203 12.09 11.04 18.32
C ILE A 203 12.67 11.45 16.96
N ASN A 204 13.20 10.49 16.20
CA ASN A 204 13.70 10.70 14.84
C ASN A 204 12.79 9.97 13.87
N TYR A 205 12.01 10.74 13.11
CA TYR A 205 10.99 10.20 12.23
C TYR A 205 10.83 11.03 10.97
N THR A 206 10.29 10.35 9.97
CA THR A 206 9.69 10.93 8.79
C THR A 206 8.18 10.76 8.89
N TRP A 207 7.45 11.65 8.24
CA TRP A 207 6.02 11.48 8.07
C TRP A 207 5.60 11.87 6.67
N LEU A 208 4.48 11.29 6.24
CA LEU A 208 3.93 11.51 4.92
C LEU A 208 2.58 12.24 5.01
N ALA A 209 2.36 13.16 4.09
CA ALA A 209 1.07 13.75 3.81
C ALA A 209 0.55 13.21 2.48
N TYR A 210 -0.53 12.45 2.47
CA TYR A 210 -1.12 11.89 1.25
C TYR A 210 -2.50 12.49 0.98
N GLY A 211 -2.90 12.55 -0.29
CA GLY A 211 -4.23 13.04 -0.66
C GLY A 211 -5.33 12.18 -0.03
N LYS A 212 -6.15 12.73 0.87
CA LYS A 212 -7.18 11.93 1.53
C LYS A 212 -8.36 11.76 0.57
N ILE A 213 -8.77 10.51 0.38
CA ILE A 213 -10.04 10.19 -0.28
C ILE A 213 -11.18 10.79 0.56
N GLU A 214 -11.98 11.67 -0.03
CA GLU A 214 -13.15 12.24 0.64
C GLU A 214 -14.14 11.11 0.98
N VAL A 215 -14.25 10.79 2.26
CA VAL A 215 -15.33 9.94 2.80
C VAL A 215 -16.17 10.84 3.69
N GLY A 216 -16.98 11.71 3.07
CA GLY A 216 -17.87 12.66 3.77
C GLY A 216 -18.20 13.92 2.98
N ARG A 217 -19.14 14.74 3.46
CA ARG A 217 -19.55 16.03 2.86
C ARG A 217 -18.79 17.25 3.42
N ASN A 218 -17.99 17.10 4.47
CA ASN A 218 -17.44 18.21 5.27
C ASN A 218 -15.90 18.30 5.29
N ARG A 219 -15.17 17.73 4.32
CA ARG A 219 -13.70 17.83 4.29
C ARG A 219 -13.22 18.88 3.30
N HIS A 220 -12.18 19.62 3.68
CA HIS A 220 -11.65 20.69 2.85
C HIS A 220 -10.72 20.09 1.78
N PRO A 221 -10.77 20.53 0.51
CA PRO A 221 -10.00 19.93 -0.59
C PRO A 221 -8.47 20.09 -0.46
N ALA A 222 -8.01 20.91 0.49
CA ALA A 222 -6.61 21.07 0.85
C ALA A 222 -6.17 20.22 2.05
N ASP A 223 -7.05 19.35 2.58
CA ASP A 223 -6.70 18.47 3.69
C ASP A 223 -5.89 17.27 3.19
N TRP A 224 -4.71 17.11 3.78
CA TRP A 224 -3.85 15.95 3.57
C TRP A 224 -4.01 14.98 4.74
N GLY A 225 -4.14 13.69 4.44
CA GLY A 225 -4.06 12.64 5.46
C GLY A 225 -2.62 12.53 5.96
N VAL A 226 -2.43 12.49 7.27
CA VAL A 226 -1.11 12.33 7.88
C VAL A 226 -0.88 10.86 8.22
N VAL A 227 0.28 10.33 7.83
CA VAL A 227 0.74 8.99 8.22
C VAL A 227 2.19 9.06 8.71
N VAL A 228 2.46 8.37 9.82
CA VAL A 228 3.82 8.14 10.33
C VAL A 228 4.18 6.71 9.92
N PRO A 229 5.00 6.51 8.88
CA PRO A 229 5.22 5.20 8.27
C PRO A 229 5.93 4.25 9.24
N LYS A 230 5.16 3.38 9.92
CA LYS A 230 5.72 2.35 10.82
C LYS A 230 6.64 1.35 10.10
N TRP A 231 6.50 1.24 8.78
CA TRP A 231 7.29 0.34 7.94
C TRP A 231 8.61 0.93 7.44
N GLN A 232 8.87 2.24 7.59
CA GLN A 232 10.14 2.82 7.13
C GLN A 232 11.31 2.45 8.05
N THR A 233 11.03 2.12 9.31
CA THR A 233 12.04 1.67 10.28
C THR A 233 12.14 0.15 10.39
N ARG A 234 11.57 -0.59 9.41
CA ARG A 234 11.52 -2.06 9.44
C ARG A 234 12.91 -2.68 9.31
N SER A 235 13.14 -3.76 10.04
CA SER A 235 14.29 -4.63 9.78
C SER A 235 14.12 -5.40 8.46
N ASP A 236 15.20 -5.91 7.88
CA ASP A 236 15.14 -6.79 6.71
C ASP A 236 14.26 -8.01 6.94
N LEU A 237 14.24 -8.52 8.18
CA LEU A 237 13.41 -9.65 8.58
C LEU A 237 11.92 -9.29 8.50
N ASP A 238 11.55 -8.14 9.04
CA ASP A 238 10.17 -7.64 9.00
C ASP A 238 9.75 -7.33 7.55
N ALA A 239 10.64 -6.73 6.76
CA ALA A 239 10.40 -6.45 5.35
C ALA A 239 10.09 -7.73 4.56
N LYS A 240 10.91 -8.77 4.77
CA LYS A 240 10.72 -10.10 4.18
C LYS A 240 9.40 -10.74 4.61
N ARG A 241 9.03 -10.63 5.88
CA ARG A 241 7.76 -11.15 6.39
C ARG A 241 6.55 -10.43 5.77
N LEU A 242 6.59 -9.11 5.67
CA LEU A 242 5.54 -8.32 5.03
C LEU A 242 5.40 -8.65 3.53
N ASN A 243 6.52 -8.87 2.82
CA ASN A 243 6.50 -9.38 1.45
C ASN A 243 5.78 -10.74 1.36
N GLY A 244 6.07 -11.62 2.31
CA GLY A 244 5.41 -12.91 2.45
C GLY A 244 3.90 -12.81 2.67
N VAL A 245 3.46 -11.88 3.54
CA VAL A 245 2.04 -11.56 3.75
C VAL A 245 1.38 -11.14 2.44
N LEU A 246 2.00 -10.25 1.66
CA LEU A 246 1.46 -9.80 0.37
C LEU A 246 1.39 -10.94 -0.65
N LEU A 247 2.44 -11.75 -0.76
CA LEU A 247 2.48 -12.88 -1.70
C LEU A 247 1.42 -13.93 -1.36
N LEU A 248 1.26 -14.27 -0.08
CA LEU A 248 0.23 -15.20 0.37
C LEU A 248 -1.17 -14.63 0.09
N THR A 249 -1.41 -13.36 0.42
CA THR A 249 -2.69 -12.69 0.16
C THR A 249 -2.99 -12.65 -1.34
N HIS A 250 -2.01 -12.30 -2.18
CA HIS A 250 -2.12 -12.33 -3.64
C HIS A 250 -2.55 -13.70 -4.17
N ARG A 251 -1.87 -14.77 -3.73
CA ARG A 251 -2.15 -16.14 -4.16
C ARG A 251 -3.52 -16.61 -3.73
N LEU A 252 -3.92 -16.31 -2.48
CA LEU A 252 -5.24 -16.64 -1.96
C LEU A 252 -6.32 -15.97 -2.81
N LEU A 253 -6.21 -14.66 -3.05
CA LEU A 253 -7.19 -13.91 -3.84
C LEU A 253 -7.22 -14.35 -5.31
N SER A 254 -6.06 -14.61 -5.91
CA SER A 254 -5.96 -15.09 -7.29
C SER A 254 -6.59 -16.46 -7.47
N THR A 255 -6.33 -17.39 -6.55
CA THR A 255 -6.92 -18.74 -6.55
C THR A 255 -8.43 -18.69 -6.39
N GLN A 256 -8.94 -17.73 -5.61
CA GLN A 256 -10.35 -17.51 -5.36
C GLN A 256 -11.00 -16.58 -6.41
N GLN A 257 -10.34 -16.34 -7.55
CA GLN A 257 -10.82 -15.53 -8.67
C GLN A 257 -11.20 -14.09 -8.30
N CYS A 258 -10.65 -13.57 -7.20
CA CYS A 258 -10.85 -12.21 -6.71
C CYS A 258 -9.83 -11.23 -7.33
N GLN A 259 -9.68 -11.25 -8.66
CA GLN A 259 -8.57 -10.56 -9.35
C GLN A 259 -8.50 -9.05 -9.12
N ASN A 260 -9.64 -8.38 -8.94
CA ASN A 260 -9.68 -6.94 -8.63
C ASN A 260 -8.99 -6.61 -7.30
N TYR A 261 -9.06 -7.52 -6.33
CA TYR A 261 -8.40 -7.37 -5.02
C TYR A 261 -6.98 -7.94 -4.99
N ALA A 262 -6.63 -8.81 -5.95
CA ALA A 262 -5.30 -9.38 -6.09
C ALA A 262 -4.29 -8.40 -6.73
N ALA A 263 -4.72 -7.25 -7.24
CA ALA A 263 -3.79 -6.28 -7.82
C ALA A 263 -2.75 -5.78 -6.78
N PRO A 264 -1.45 -5.64 -7.15
CA PRO A 264 -0.41 -5.24 -6.21
C PRO A 264 -0.66 -3.91 -5.50
N GLY A 265 -1.08 -2.86 -6.23
CA GLY A 265 -1.40 -1.56 -5.65
C GLY A 265 -2.39 -1.61 -4.49
N PRO A 266 -3.62 -2.12 -4.69
CA PRO A 266 -4.57 -2.34 -3.61
C PRO A 266 -4.01 -3.16 -2.45
N LEU A 267 -3.30 -4.26 -2.73
CA LEU A 267 -2.70 -5.11 -1.69
C LEU A 267 -1.72 -4.35 -0.81
N LYS A 268 -0.76 -3.64 -1.43
CA LYS A 268 0.23 -2.81 -0.73
C LYS A 268 -0.46 -1.73 0.11
N LEU A 269 -1.48 -1.07 -0.45
CA LEU A 269 -2.23 -0.03 0.28
C LEU A 269 -3.02 -0.61 1.45
N GLY A 270 -3.65 -1.77 1.25
CA GLY A 270 -4.38 -2.51 2.28
C GLY A 270 -3.46 -2.88 3.45
N LEU A 271 -2.28 -3.43 3.14
CA LEU A 271 -1.30 -3.80 4.15
C LEU A 271 -0.74 -2.57 4.88
N ALA A 272 -0.35 -1.51 4.16
CA ALA A 272 0.15 -0.28 4.77
C ALA A 272 -0.88 0.34 5.73
N THR A 273 -2.17 0.29 5.36
CA THR A 273 -3.26 0.78 6.22
C THR A 273 -3.47 -0.12 7.43
N ALA A 274 -3.43 -1.44 7.25
CA ALA A 274 -3.54 -2.42 8.33
C ALA A 274 -2.42 -2.22 9.36
N VAL A 275 -1.17 -2.13 8.90
CA VAL A 275 0.00 -1.89 9.74
C VAL A 275 -0.14 -0.58 10.52
N GLN A 276 -0.63 0.48 9.88
CA GLN A 276 -0.79 1.77 10.55
C GLN A 276 -1.76 1.71 11.74
N GLU A 277 -2.84 0.92 11.62
CA GLU A 277 -3.88 0.82 12.64
C GLU A 277 -3.54 -0.11 13.81
N ILE A 278 -2.54 -0.99 13.65
CA ILE A 278 -2.09 -1.86 14.75
C ILE A 278 -1.50 -1.00 15.88
N LYS A 279 -2.12 -1.07 17.06
CA LYS A 279 -1.69 -0.39 18.30
C LYS A 279 -0.96 -1.37 19.23
N GLY A 280 -0.33 -0.86 20.29
CA GLY A 280 0.29 -1.67 21.34
C GLY A 280 1.67 -2.20 20.93
N LEU A 281 1.86 -3.52 21.00
CA LEU A 281 3.14 -4.21 20.78
C LEU A 281 3.71 -4.09 19.35
N GLY A 282 2.97 -3.49 18.42
CA GLY A 282 3.43 -3.27 17.05
C GLY A 282 3.05 -4.39 16.07
N TYR A 283 3.27 -4.13 14.78
CA TYR A 283 2.99 -5.10 13.72
C TYR A 283 4.06 -6.19 13.66
N GLU A 284 5.25 -5.88 14.17
CA GLU A 284 6.40 -6.77 14.32
C GLU A 284 6.04 -8.01 15.16
N LEU A 285 5.17 -7.85 16.17
CA LEU A 285 4.71 -8.96 17.02
C LEU A 285 3.34 -9.52 16.63
N THR A 286 2.72 -9.02 15.55
CA THR A 286 1.40 -9.46 15.10
C THR A 286 1.49 -10.73 14.24
N PRO A 287 0.84 -11.86 14.55
CA PRO A 287 0.97 -13.07 13.74
C PRO A 287 0.68 -12.86 12.24
N THR A 288 1.46 -13.49 11.36
CA THR A 288 1.30 -13.42 9.88
C THR A 288 -0.15 -13.64 9.41
N PRO A 289 -0.90 -14.63 9.92
CA PRO A 289 -2.29 -14.84 9.51
C PRO A 289 -3.22 -13.68 9.89
N VAL A 290 -2.95 -13.03 11.03
CA VAL A 290 -3.68 -11.83 11.46
C VAL A 290 -3.39 -10.66 10.53
N LEU A 291 -2.13 -10.49 10.08
CA LEU A 291 -1.77 -9.48 9.09
C LEU A 291 -2.46 -9.71 7.74
N VAL A 292 -2.55 -10.96 7.27
CA VAL A 292 -3.30 -11.32 6.05
C VAL A 292 -4.77 -10.94 6.19
N MET A 293 -5.40 -11.32 7.31
CA MET A 293 -6.80 -11.01 7.59
C MET A 293 -7.05 -9.49 7.65
N LEU A 294 -6.22 -8.74 8.38
CA LEU A 294 -6.34 -7.28 8.49
C LEU A 294 -6.17 -6.61 7.12
N THR A 295 -5.21 -7.09 6.32
CA THR A 295 -4.99 -6.61 4.94
C THR A 295 -6.25 -6.83 4.09
N MET A 296 -6.83 -8.04 4.12
CA MET A 296 -8.07 -8.36 3.40
C MET A 296 -9.24 -7.47 3.87
N LYS A 297 -9.42 -7.28 5.18
CA LYS A 297 -10.44 -6.36 5.72
C LYS A 297 -10.26 -4.93 5.19
N LYS A 298 -9.02 -4.46 5.05
CA LYS A 298 -8.75 -3.12 4.48
C LYS A 298 -9.03 -3.00 3.00
N LEU A 299 -8.83 -4.07 2.23
CA LEU A 299 -9.24 -4.10 0.82
C LEU A 299 -10.76 -3.93 0.68
N MET A 300 -11.53 -4.54 1.56
CA MET A 300 -13.00 -4.45 1.56
C MET A 300 -13.52 -3.07 1.92
N GLN A 301 -12.91 -2.43 2.92
CA GLN A 301 -13.34 -1.11 3.40
C GLN A 301 -13.06 0.00 2.40
N LYS A 302 -12.07 -0.20 1.51
CA LYS A 302 -11.60 0.83 0.59
C LYS A 302 -12.27 0.82 -0.78
N ASP A 303 -13.19 -0.10 -1.05
CA ASP A 303 -13.94 -0.32 -2.30
C ASP A 303 -13.49 0.58 -3.46
N VAL A 304 -12.27 0.33 -3.95
CA VAL A 304 -11.55 1.28 -4.82
C VAL A 304 -12.19 1.33 -6.20
N ASP A 305 -13.07 0.39 -6.55
CA ASP A 305 -13.71 0.30 -7.86
C ASP A 305 -15.16 -0.24 -7.83
N GLY A 306 -15.89 -0.15 -6.71
CA GLY A 306 -17.33 -0.47 -6.66
C GLY A 306 -17.68 -1.93 -7.02
N ALA A 307 -16.81 -2.89 -6.71
CA ALA A 307 -16.96 -4.28 -7.11
C ALA A 307 -17.76 -5.10 -6.07
N THR A 308 -19.09 -4.98 -6.11
CA THR A 308 -20.02 -5.62 -5.16
C THR A 308 -20.07 -7.16 -5.25
N THR A 309 -19.67 -7.77 -6.37
CA THR A 309 -19.86 -9.22 -6.60
C THR A 309 -18.86 -10.10 -5.84
N ASN A 310 -17.66 -9.61 -5.52
CA ASN A 310 -16.58 -10.41 -4.91
C ASN A 310 -16.45 -10.23 -3.38
N VAL A 311 -17.21 -9.30 -2.80
CA VAL A 311 -17.20 -9.01 -1.35
C VAL A 311 -17.64 -10.21 -0.53
N LYS A 312 -18.64 -10.98 -1.00
CA LYS A 312 -19.15 -12.17 -0.28
C LYS A 312 -18.12 -13.30 -0.19
N GLN A 313 -17.40 -13.57 -1.28
CA GLN A 313 -16.32 -14.56 -1.30
C GLN A 313 -15.18 -14.13 -0.38
N LEU A 314 -14.78 -12.84 -0.42
CA LEU A 314 -13.76 -12.32 0.47
C LEU A 314 -14.17 -12.42 1.96
N MET A 315 -15.44 -12.11 2.29
CA MET A 315 -15.98 -12.29 3.64
C MET A 315 -15.93 -13.74 4.10
N SER A 316 -16.19 -14.71 3.22
CA SER A 316 -16.11 -16.12 3.59
C SER A 316 -14.68 -16.55 3.94
N ILE A 317 -13.69 -16.04 3.20
CA ILE A 317 -12.26 -16.30 3.48
C ILE A 317 -11.85 -15.65 4.81
N VAL A 318 -12.22 -14.38 5.02
CA VAL A 318 -11.94 -13.67 6.28
C VAL A 318 -12.55 -14.40 7.47
N ARG A 319 -13.83 -14.81 7.38
CA ARG A 319 -14.51 -15.57 8.44
C ARG A 319 -13.85 -16.92 8.71
N LEU A 320 -13.39 -17.62 7.67
CA LEU A 320 -12.68 -18.89 7.84
C LEU A 320 -11.37 -18.68 8.60
N ILE A 321 -10.59 -17.65 8.25
CA ILE A 321 -9.35 -17.32 8.96
C ILE A 321 -9.64 -16.94 10.42
N GLU A 322 -10.70 -16.14 10.67
CA GLU A 322 -11.15 -15.79 12.02
C GLU A 322 -11.54 -17.01 12.85
N GLN A 323 -12.32 -17.93 12.27
CA GLN A 323 -12.75 -19.17 12.94
C GLN A 323 -11.57 -20.07 13.28
N LEU A 324 -10.62 -20.22 12.36
CA LEU A 324 -9.41 -21.00 12.60
C LEU A 324 -8.55 -20.38 13.70
N TYR A 325 -8.41 -19.05 13.73
CA TYR A 325 -7.62 -18.37 14.75
C TYR A 325 -8.26 -18.43 16.14
N ASN A 326 -9.56 -18.17 16.23
CA ASN A 326 -10.30 -18.21 17.50
C ASN A 326 -10.43 -19.64 18.05
N GLY A 327 -10.69 -20.62 17.18
CA GLY A 327 -10.78 -22.03 17.59
C GLY A 327 -9.45 -22.59 18.12
N GLY A 328 -8.31 -21.99 17.78
CA GLY A 328 -7.00 -22.33 18.34
C GLY A 328 -6.71 -21.70 19.71
N GLN A 329 -7.43 -20.65 20.11
CA GLN A 329 -7.24 -20.02 21.43
C GLN A 329 -8.03 -20.73 22.54
N ASP A 330 -9.18 -21.32 22.23
CA ASP A 330 -10.00 -22.05 23.21
C ASP A 330 -9.33 -23.35 23.71
N GLU A 331 -8.44 -23.96 22.93
CA GLU A 331 -7.63 -25.11 23.38
C GLU A 331 -6.38 -24.70 24.19
N ALA A 332 -6.06 -23.39 24.28
CA ALA A 332 -4.89 -22.87 25.01
C ALA A 332 -5.21 -22.34 26.41
N HIS A 333 -6.48 -22.25 26.81
CA HIS A 333 -6.88 -21.71 28.13
C HIS A 333 -6.65 -22.67 29.32
N GLY A 334 -5.83 -23.71 29.13
CA GLY A 334 -5.33 -24.54 30.23
C GLY A 334 -4.15 -23.92 31.00
N GLU A 335 -3.26 -23.16 30.37
CA GLU A 335 -2.08 -22.60 31.05
C GLU A 335 -1.64 -21.26 30.42
N ALA A 336 -1.39 -20.27 31.28
CA ALA A 336 -0.89 -18.91 31.01
C ALA A 336 -1.89 -17.89 30.42
N GLY A 337 -2.47 -17.10 31.32
CA GLY A 337 -3.30 -15.94 31.01
C GLY A 337 -2.54 -14.72 30.49
N LYS A 338 -3.30 -13.89 29.75
CA LYS A 338 -2.99 -12.58 29.15
C LYS A 338 -2.23 -12.60 27.82
N ALA A 339 -2.91 -13.07 26.77
CA ALA A 339 -2.67 -12.59 25.40
C ALA A 339 -3.94 -11.86 24.88
N CYS A 340 -3.69 -10.75 24.18
CA CYS A 340 -4.61 -9.77 23.61
C CYS A 340 -6.05 -10.26 23.33
N ASN A 341 -7.04 -9.70 24.05
CA ASN A 341 -8.46 -9.93 23.79
C ASN A 341 -8.86 -9.16 22.50
N MET A 342 -9.17 -9.89 21.42
CA MET A 342 -9.55 -9.32 20.11
C MET A 342 -10.81 -8.45 20.15
N GLN A 343 -11.61 -8.49 21.21
CA GLN A 343 -12.77 -7.62 21.37
C GLN A 343 -12.42 -6.12 21.35
N HIS A 344 -11.20 -5.74 21.74
CA HIS A 344 -10.75 -4.34 21.68
C HIS A 344 -10.22 -3.87 20.32
N LEU A 345 -9.93 -4.80 19.39
CA LEU A 345 -9.52 -4.46 18.01
C LEU A 345 -10.71 -4.44 17.03
N CYS A 346 -11.89 -4.88 17.49
CA CYS A 346 -13.11 -5.02 16.71
C CYS A 346 -14.20 -3.95 17.00
N SER A 347 -13.87 -2.84 17.68
CA SER A 347 -14.83 -1.73 17.82
C SER A 347 -14.98 -1.02 16.47
N THR A 348 -16.06 -1.33 15.76
CA THR A 348 -16.67 -0.38 14.82
C THR A 348 -16.97 0.91 15.59
N PRO A 349 -16.67 2.12 15.06
CA PRO A 349 -17.37 3.28 15.55
C PRO A 349 -18.83 3.08 15.16
N GLU A 350 -19.66 2.72 16.14
CA GLU A 350 -21.10 2.83 15.98
C GLU A 350 -21.40 4.26 15.56
N ALA A 351 -22.13 4.36 14.45
CA ALA A 351 -22.77 5.59 14.04
C ALA A 351 -23.76 5.98 15.15
N ASN A 352 -23.35 6.89 16.01
CA ASN A 352 -24.26 7.75 16.74
C ASN A 352 -24.09 9.16 16.16
N TYR A 353 -25.23 9.66 15.68
CA TYR A 353 -25.49 10.83 14.85
C TYR A 353 -24.71 12.10 15.17
#